data_AF-A0A1R0Y1G6-F1
#
_entry.id   AF-A0A1R0Y1G6-F1
#
_cell.length_a   1.000
_cell.length_b   1.000
_cell.length_c   1.000
_cell.angle_alpha   90.00
_cell.angle_beta   90.00
_cell.angle_gamma   90.00
#
_symmetry.space_group_name_H-M   'P 1'
#
loop_
_entity.id
_entity.type
_entity.pdbx_description
1 polymer ?
#
loop_
_entity_poly.entity_id
_entity_poly.type
_entity_poly.pdbx_seq_one_letter_code
_entity_poly.pdbx_strand_id
1 'polypeptide(L)'
;MNELIDVLMEIRDGIYTINSNIDELKAAVNELRGSGLYNTISDVCDKIDTAVSDIKGNGLYDTISDVASKLDDVSSTLDRIDINTM
;
A
#
# COMPACT_ATOMS: atom_id res chain seq x y z
N MET A 1 51.37 24.83 19.36
CA MET A 1 50.27 24.97 20.37
C MET A 1 49.10 25.73 19.77
N ASN A 2 49.31 26.89 19.12
CA ASN A 2 48.24 27.60 18.40
C ASN A 2 47.65 26.78 17.25
N GLU A 3 48.47 26.18 16.39
CA GLU A 3 47.98 25.31 15.30
C GLU A 3 47.14 24.12 15.82
N LEU A 4 47.52 23.56 16.97
CA LEU A 4 46.73 22.50 17.61
C LEU A 4 45.38 23.02 18.11
N ILE A 5 45.34 24.24 18.65
CA ILE A 5 44.10 24.90 19.08
C ILE A 5 43.20 25.17 17.88
N ASP A 6 43.76 25.65 16.77
CA ASP A 6 43.01 25.93 15.53
C ASP A 6 42.38 24.65 14.98
N VAL A 7 43.15 23.56 14.87
CA VAL A 7 42.64 22.26 14.43
C VAL A 7 41.55 21.74 15.38
N LEU A 8 41.71 21.90 16.70
CA LEU A 8 40.68 21.47 17.66
C LEU A 8 39.40 22.31 17.55
N MET A 9 39.50 23.60 17.21
CA MET A 9 38.33 24.45 16.93
C MET A 9 37.62 24.01 15.66
N GLU A 10 38.35 23.74 14.58
CA GLU A 10 37.76 23.22 13.34
C GLU A 10 37.05 21.88 13.55
N ILE A 11 37.67 20.96 14.32
CA ILE A 11 37.05 19.68 14.67
C ILE A 11 35.76 19.89 15.47
N ARG A 12 35.78 20.78 16.47
CA ARG A 12 34.60 21.09 17.28
C ARG A 12 33.48 21.65 16.41
N ASP A 13 33.79 22.59 15.53
CA ASP A 13 32.80 23.24 14.66
C ASP A 13 32.24 22.22 13.66
N GLY A 14 33.08 21.35 13.11
CA GLY A 14 32.66 20.21 12.28
C GLY A 14 31.71 19.25 13.02
N ILE A 15 31.98 18.96 14.30
CA ILE A 15 31.08 18.14 15.14
C ILE A 15 29.73 18.83 15.34
N TYR A 16 29.70 20.14 15.57
CA TYR A 16 28.43 20.88 15.68
C TYR A 16 27.62 20.83 14.39
N THR A 17 28.27 21.01 13.24
CA THR A 17 27.59 20.89 11.93
C THR A 17 27.06 19.49 11.70
N ILE A 18 27.84 18.45 12.00
CA ILE A 18 27.39 17.05 11.87
C ILE A 18 26.16 16.79 12.75
N ASN A 19 26.16 17.26 13.99
CA ASN A 19 25.02 17.10 14.90
C ASN A 19 23.75 17.78 14.35
N SER A 20 23.87 19.01 13.85
CA SER A 20 22.75 19.72 13.23
C SER A 20 22.18 18.94 12.04
N ASN A 21 23.05 18.47 11.14
CA ASN A 21 22.63 17.71 9.96
C ASN A 21 21.96 16.38 10.34
N ILE A 22 22.42 15.72 11.41
CA ILE A 22 21.80 14.49 11.91
C ILE A 22 20.39 14.77 12.42
N ASP A 23 20.17 15.88 13.12
CA ASP A 23 18.85 16.22 13.64
C ASP A 23 17.87 16.61 12.53
N GLU A 24 18.34 17.32 11.50
CA GLU A 24 17.57 17.58 10.28
C GLU A 24 17.22 16.28 9.55
N LEU A 25 18.17 15.35 9.41
CA LEU A 25 17.93 14.06 8.80
C LEU A 25 16.89 13.24 9.58
N LYS A 26 16.96 13.23 10.92
CA LYS A 26 15.95 12.57 11.75
C LYS A 26 14.56 13.15 11.53
N ALA A 27 14.45 14.47 11.40
CA ALA A 27 13.17 15.13 11.13
C ALA A 27 12.63 14.70 9.75
N ALA A 28 13.43 14.77 8.70
CA ALA A 28 13.04 14.36 7.35
C ALA A 28 12.66 12.87 7.29
N VAL A 29 13.38 11.99 7.99
CA VAL A 29 13.03 10.56 8.07
C VAL A 29 11.70 10.37 8.80
N ASN A 30 11.44 11.11 9.89
CA ASN A 30 10.15 11.03 10.57
C ASN A 30 9.00 11.54 9.69
N GLU A 31 9.22 12.55 8.86
CA GLU A 31 8.23 13.01 7.87
C GLU A 31 7.97 11.96 6.78
N LEU A 32 9.03 11.31 6.27
CA LEU A 32 8.91 10.22 5.28
C LEU A 32 8.18 8.99 5.84
N ARG A 33 8.31 8.73 7.14
CA ARG A 33 7.54 7.70 7.82
C ARG A 33 6.05 8.05 7.89
N GLY A 34 5.65 9.27 7.57
CA GLY A 34 4.27 9.74 7.61
C GLY A 34 3.73 9.92 9.03
N SER A 35 2.66 10.70 9.14
CA SER A 35 1.88 10.87 10.37
C SER A 35 0.41 10.60 10.08
N GLY A 36 -0.13 9.48 10.57
CA GLY A 36 -1.50 9.06 10.27
C GLY A 36 -1.82 7.60 10.63
N LEU A 37 -2.88 7.05 10.04
CA LEU A 37 -3.32 5.65 10.19
C LEU A 37 -2.79 4.71 9.08
N TYR A 38 -2.19 5.27 8.02
CA TYR A 38 -1.71 4.56 6.82
C TYR A 38 -0.35 5.13 6.42
N ASN A 39 0.67 4.77 7.17
CA ASN A 39 1.97 5.45 7.22
C ASN A 39 3.06 4.70 6.48
N THR A 40 2.80 3.45 6.12
CA THR A 40 3.76 2.64 5.37
C THR A 40 3.18 2.19 4.04
N ILE A 41 4.07 1.88 3.09
CA ILE A 41 3.69 1.18 1.86
C ILE A 41 2.96 -0.14 2.21
N SER A 42 3.30 -0.78 3.34
CA SER A 42 2.58 -1.96 3.83
C SER A 42 1.11 -1.66 4.12
N ASP A 43 0.81 -0.56 4.82
CA ASP A 43 -0.57 -0.20 5.17
C ASP A 43 -1.42 0.09 3.91
N VAL A 44 -0.79 0.64 2.87
CA VAL A 44 -1.41 0.86 1.56
C VAL A 44 -1.64 -0.48 0.85
N CYS A 45 -0.67 -1.39 0.87
CA CYS A 45 -0.81 -2.73 0.30
C CYS A 45 -1.94 -3.52 0.99
N ASP A 46 -2.01 -3.51 2.32
CA ASP A 46 -3.05 -4.22 3.09
C ASP A 46 -4.46 -3.72 2.71
N LYS A 47 -4.62 -2.42 2.49
CA LYS A 47 -5.88 -1.83 2.01
C LYS A 47 -6.22 -2.22 0.58
N ILE A 48 -5.22 -2.27 -0.30
CA ILE A 48 -5.42 -2.72 -1.68
C ILE A 48 -5.86 -4.18 -1.67
N ASP A 49 -5.23 -5.04 -0.87
CA ASP A 49 -5.60 -6.45 -0.75
C ASP A 49 -7.02 -6.64 -0.19
N THR A 50 -7.39 -5.83 0.80
CA THR A 50 -8.76 -5.79 1.32
C THR A 50 -9.75 -5.39 0.23
N ALA A 51 -9.48 -4.29 -0.49
CA ALA A 51 -10.37 -3.80 -1.56
C ALA A 51 -10.47 -4.79 -2.73
N VAL A 52 -9.37 -5.47 -3.08
CA VAL A 52 -9.36 -6.53 -4.09
C VAL A 52 -10.21 -7.71 -3.66
N SER A 53 -10.16 -8.09 -2.38
CA SER A 53 -10.99 -9.16 -1.83
C SER A 53 -12.48 -8.78 -1.88
N ASP A 54 -12.82 -7.53 -1.52
CA ASP A 54 -14.19 -7.03 -1.59
C ASP A 54 -14.74 -7.00 -3.03
N ILE A 55 -13.92 -6.61 -4.02
CA ILE A 55 -14.30 -6.59 -5.45
C ILE A 55 -14.46 -8.01 -6.00
N LYS A 56 -13.61 -8.94 -5.56
CA LYS A 56 -13.67 -10.33 -5.99
C LYS A 56 -14.83 -11.09 -5.39
N GLY A 57 -15.51 -10.58 -4.37
CA GLY A 57 -16.55 -11.33 -3.66
C GLY A 57 -15.99 -12.44 -2.76
N ASN A 58 -16.84 -12.94 -1.86
CA ASN A 58 -16.50 -13.97 -0.86
C ASN A 58 -17.56 -15.11 -0.80
N GLY A 59 -18.22 -15.40 -1.91
CA GLY A 59 -19.42 -16.21 -2.05
C GLY A 59 -19.46 -17.05 -3.35
N LEU A 60 -20.65 -17.53 -3.70
CA LEU A 60 -20.84 -18.47 -4.84
C LEU A 60 -20.84 -17.79 -6.23
N TYR A 61 -21.06 -16.47 -6.27
CA TYR A 61 -21.10 -15.65 -7.48
C TYR A 61 -20.32 -14.37 -7.23
N ASP A 62 -19.02 -14.54 -7.35
CA ASP A 62 -18.01 -13.61 -6.86
C ASP A 62 -17.66 -12.55 -7.89
N THR A 63 -17.92 -12.87 -9.15
CA THR A 63 -17.70 -11.98 -10.26
C THR A 63 -18.93 -11.88 -11.15
N ILE A 64 -18.98 -10.81 -11.95
CA ILE A 64 -19.94 -10.69 -13.05
C ILE A 64 -19.83 -11.88 -14.01
N SER A 65 -18.65 -12.48 -14.15
CA SER A 65 -18.43 -13.67 -14.98
C SER A 65 -19.17 -14.89 -14.43
N ASP A 66 -19.20 -15.08 -13.11
CA ASP A 66 -19.93 -16.19 -12.48
C ASP A 66 -21.44 -16.03 -12.69
N VAL A 67 -21.95 -14.80 -12.55
CA VAL A 67 -23.35 -14.48 -12.83
C VAL A 67 -23.69 -14.71 -14.30
N ALA A 68 -22.83 -14.28 -15.22
CA ALA A 68 -23.02 -14.48 -16.66
C ALA A 68 -23.07 -15.98 -17.00
N SER A 69 -22.12 -16.77 -16.48
CA SER A 69 -22.12 -18.22 -16.67
C SER A 69 -23.40 -18.87 -16.15
N LYS A 70 -23.93 -18.41 -15.01
CA LYS A 70 -25.17 -18.96 -14.47
C LYS A 70 -26.39 -18.55 -15.28
N LEU A 71 -26.38 -17.36 -15.86
CA LEU A 71 -27.44 -16.91 -16.75
C LEU A 71 -27.48 -17.75 -18.04
N ASP A 72 -26.32 -18.10 -18.59
CA ASP A 72 -26.20 -18.99 -19.75
C ASP A 72 -26.74 -20.40 -19.45
N ASP A 73 -26.44 -20.95 -18.27
CA ASP A 73 -27.02 -22.23 -17.79
C ASP A 73 -28.55 -22.17 -17.74
N VAL A 74 -29.10 -21.09 -17.20
CA VAL A 74 -30.55 -20.88 -17.08
C VAL A 74 -31.19 -20.75 -18.46
N SER A 75 -30.58 -19.96 -19.36
CA SER A 75 -31.05 -19.81 -20.74
C SER A 75 -31.08 -21.16 -21.46
N SER A 76 -29.99 -21.92 -21.38
CA SER A 76 -29.89 -23.25 -21.99
C SER A 76 -30.92 -24.24 -21.42
N THR A 77 -31.27 -24.11 -20.14
CA THR A 77 -32.29 -24.95 -19.50
C THR A 77 -33.70 -24.58 -19.98
N LEU A 78 -33.99 -23.28 -20.11
CA LEU A 78 -35.27 -22.79 -20.63
C LEU A 78 -35.50 -23.24 -22.06
N ASP A 79 -34.49 -23.12 -22.93
CA ASP A 79 -34.56 -23.59 -24.32
C ASP A 79 -34.92 -25.08 -24.41
N ARG A 80 -34.37 -25.90 -23.50
CA ARG A 80 -34.68 -27.34 -23.43
C ARG A 80 -36.09 -27.62 -22.94
N ILE A 81 -36.64 -26.80 -22.05
CA ILE A 81 -38.02 -26.96 -21.59
C ILE A 81 -38.97 -26.63 -22.74
N ASP A 82 -38.74 -25.51 -23.43
CA ASP A 82 -39.60 -25.04 -24.52
C ASP A 82 -39.74 -26.09 -25.63
N ILE A 83 -38.64 -26.77 -25.98
CA ILE A 83 -38.62 -27.89 -26.93
C ILE A 83 -39.44 -29.11 -26.46
N ASN A 84 -39.49 -29.38 -25.15
CA ASN A 84 -40.19 -30.55 -24.60
C ASN A 84 -41.69 -30.28 -24.32
N THR A 85 -42.13 -29.03 -24.33
CA THR A 85 -43.53 -28.63 -24.13
C THR A 85 -44.28 -28.27 -25.42
N MET A 86 -43.59 -28.22 -26.56
CA MET A 86 -44.18 -28.16 -27.92
C MET A 86 -44.44 -29.55 -28.49
#